data_AF-A0A383F4K5-F1
#
_entry.id   AF-A0A383F4K5-F1
#
_cell.length_a   1.000
_cell.length_b   1.000
_cell.length_c   1.000
_cell.angle_alpha   90.00
_cell.angle_beta   90.00
_cell.angle_gamma   90.00
#
_symmetry.space_group_name_H-M   'P 1'
#
loop_
_entity.id
_entity.type
_entity.pdbx_description
1 polymer ?
#
loop_
_entity_poly.entity_id
_entity_poly.type
_entity_poly.pdbx_seq_one_letter_code
_entity_poly.pdbx_strand_id
1 'polypeptide(L)' 'MKNNSTPKIMGVYWIKNESRFIEKSLKSVTEICSEIIVMDNNSTDDTVEI' A
#
# COMPACT_ATOMS: atom_id res chain seq x y z
N MET A 1 -17.35 27.32 6.32
CA MET A 1 -18.00 26.01 6.60
C MET A 1 -16.88 24.98 6.74
N LYS A 2 -16.79 24.27 7.87
CA LYS A 2 -15.80 23.19 8.01
C LYS A 2 -16.26 22.02 7.16
N ASN A 3 -15.39 21.51 6.29
CA ASN A 3 -15.68 20.31 5.52
C ASN A 3 -15.60 19.11 6.47
N ASN A 4 -16.74 18.53 6.83
CA ASN A 4 -16.84 17.40 7.75
C ASN A 4 -16.57 16.05 7.07
N SER A 5 -16.16 16.02 5.79
CA SER A 5 -15.79 14.79 5.10
C SER A 5 -14.49 14.23 5.68
N THR A 6 -14.48 12.93 6.00
CA THR A 6 -13.25 12.21 6.32
C THR A 6 -12.23 12.40 5.19
N PRO A 7 -11.00 12.86 5.48
CA PRO A 7 -9.98 13.01 4.44
C PRO A 7 -9.73 11.69 3.72
N LYS A 8 -9.64 11.72 2.39
CA LYS A 8 -9.21 10.56 1.62
C LYS A 8 -7.68 10.52 1.61
N ILE A 9 -7.11 9.41 2.06
CA ILE A 9 -5.66 9.21 2.10
C ILE A 9 -5.29 8.16 1.06
N MET A 10 -4.37 8.50 0.16
CA MET A 10 -3.83 7.57 -0.83
C MET A 10 -2.46 7.08 -0.36
N GLY A 11 -2.30 5.77 -0.19
CA GLY A 11 -1.02 5.12 0.06
C GLY A 11 -0.35 4.76 -1.25
N VAL A 12 0.95 5.03 -1.38
CA VAL A 12 1.73 4.65 -2.56
C VAL A 12 2.93 3.85 -2.14
N TYR A 13 3.02 2.64 -2.65
CA TYR A 13 4.10 1.70 -2.43
C TYR A 13 4.90 1.60 -3.72
N TRP A 14 6.18 1.94 -3.69
CA TRP A 14 7.10 1.66 -4.79
C TRP A 14 8.15 0.69 -4.26
N ILE A 15 8.05 -0.57 -4.68
CA ILE A 15 8.71 -1.68 -4.00
C ILE A 15 9.48 -2.56 -4.97
N LYS A 16 10.46 -3.30 -4.44
CA LYS A 16 11.20 -4.34 -5.16
C LYS A 16 11.59 -5.41 -4.16
N ASN A 17 11.24 -6.66 -4.43
CA ASN A 17 11.62 -7.81 -3.60
C ASN A 17 11.23 -7.70 -2.12
N GLU A 18 9.96 -7.36 -1.87
CA GLU A 18 9.39 -7.15 -0.53
C GLU A 18 8.47 -8.30 -0.09
N SER A 19 8.63 -9.50 -0.67
CA SER A 19 7.82 -10.68 -0.34
C SER A 19 7.73 -10.97 1.16
N ARG A 20 8.82 -10.69 1.90
CA ARG A 20 8.88 -10.88 3.34
C ARG A 20 7.95 -9.97 4.15
N PHE A 21 7.63 -8.77 3.66
CA PHE A 21 7.01 -7.71 4.48
C PHE A 21 5.77 -7.06 3.85
N ILE A 22 5.56 -7.18 2.53
CA ILE A 22 4.50 -6.47 1.81
C ILE A 22 3.12 -6.77 2.40
N GLU A 23 2.81 -8.04 2.70
CA GLU A 23 1.52 -8.44 3.30
C GLU A 23 1.26 -7.72 4.64
N LYS A 24 2.25 -7.75 5.53
CA LYS A 24 2.15 -7.14 6.86
C LYS A 24 2.04 -5.62 6.76
N SER A 25 2.80 -5.02 5.84
CA SER A 25 2.78 -3.57 5.61
C SER A 25 1.42 -3.13 5.09
N LEU A 26 0.89 -3.79 4.04
CA LEU A 26 -0.43 -3.51 3.48
C LEU A 26 -1.53 -3.65 4.54
N LYS A 27 -1.53 -4.73 5.32
CA LYS A 27 -2.47 -4.91 6.44
C LYS A 27 -2.46 -3.72 7.40
N SER A 28 -1.28 -3.21 7.77
CA SER A 28 -1.18 -2.10 8.71
C SER A 28 -1.72 -0.77 8.18
N VAL A 29 -1.63 -0.53 6.86
CA VAL A 29 -2.06 0.74 6.26
C VAL A 29 -3.49 0.73 5.74
N THR A 30 -4.09 -0.45 5.52
CA THR A 30 -5.48 -0.58 5.03
C THR A 30 -6.53 0.03 5.96
N GLU A 31 -6.24 0.16 7.26
CA GLU A 31 -7.13 0.84 8.22
C GLU A 31 -7.11 2.38 8.10
N ILE A 32 -6.10 2.93 7.42
CA ILE A 32 -5.83 4.37 7.33
C ILE A 32 -6.09 4.89 5.91
N CYS A 33 -5.64 4.14 4.91
CA CYS A 33 -5.70 4.54 3.51
C CYS A 33 -7.06 4.22 2.90
N SER A 34 -7.63 5.20 2.19
CA SER A 34 -8.84 5.00 1.38
C SER A 34 -8.55 4.23 0.09
N GLU A 35 -7.33 4.35 -0.42
CA GLU A 35 -6.85 3.68 -1.64
C GLU A 35 -5.35 3.44 -1.50
N ILE A 36 -4.87 2.33 -2.08
CA ILE A 36 -3.46 1.96 -2.06
C ILE A 36 -3.05 1.60 -3.50
N ILE A 37 -1.97 2.21 -3.97
CA ILE A 37 -1.34 1.90 -5.25
C ILE A 37 -0.02 1.21 -4.95
N VAL A 38 0.18 0.01 -5.51
CA VAL A 38 1.44 -0.72 -5.44
C VAL A 38 2.09 -0.69 -6.83
N MET A 39 3.26 -0.08 -6.91
CA MET A 39 4.13 -0.06 -8.07
C MET A 39 5.26 -1.05 -7.84
N ASP A 40 5.17 -2.22 -8.47
CA ASP A 40 6.26 -3.18 -8.49
C ASP A 40 7.39 -2.70 -9.41
N ASN A 41 8.62 -2.74 -8.90
CA ASN A 41 9.83 -2.39 -9.63
C ASN A 41 10.56 -3.65 -10.12
N ASN A 42 9.85 -4.45 -10.92
CA ASN A 42 10.34 -5.66 -11.55
C ASN A 42 10.98 -6.60 -10.52
N SER A 43 10.18 -7.02 -9.55
CA SER A 43 10.58 -7.97 -8.52
C SER A 43 10.94 -9.32 -9.15
N THR A 44 11.84 -10.03 -8.49
CA THR A 44 12.35 -11.35 -8.91
C THR A 44 12.17 -12.42 -7.84
N ASP A 45 11.51 -12.07 -6.75
CA ASP A 45 11.03 -12.96 -5.70
C ASP A 45 9.50 -13.04 -5.75
N ASP A 46 8.89 -13.64 -4.74
CA ASP A 46 7.45 -13.88 -4.66
C ASP A 46 6.62 -12.62 -4.31
N THR A 47 7.13 -11.40 -4.55
CA THR A 47 6.45 -10.14 -4.15
C THR A 47 5.13 -9.93 -4.86
N VAL A 48 5.02 -10.32 -6.13
CA VAL A 48 3.84 -10.05 -6.98
C VAL A 48 2.70 -11.03 -6.66
N GLU A 49 3.04 -12.19 -6.11
CA GLU A 49 2.14 -13.27 -5.75
C GLU A 49 1.48 -13.08 -4.37
N ILE A 50 1.96 -12.13 -3.57
CA ILE A 50 1.44 -11.81 -2.22
C ILE A 50 0.37 -10.73 -2.28
#